data_AF-A3MTE4-F1
#
_entry.id   AF-A3MTE4-F1
#
_cell.length_a   1.000
_cell.length_b   1.000
_cell.length_c   1.000
_cell.angle_alpha   90.00
_cell.angle_beta   90.00
_cell.angle_gamma   90.00
#
_symmetry.space_group_name_H-M   'P 1'
#
loop_
_entity.id
_entity.type
_entity.pdbx_description
1 polymer ?
#
loop_
_entity_poly.entity_id
_entity_poly.type
_entity_poly.pdbx_seq_one_letter_code
_entity_poly.pdbx_strand_id
1 'polypeptide(L)'
;MPSPLVLHRLLAVRSLALRRGVWFRVRPAARALIDAVIIHLRRGGRVKSPALIDALKRAVEEALSLAAPLRVKAKALGYAIAAKLGITVDEERAIALGIQWINTPKRYRGEMLLTWTVAP
;
A
#
# COMPACT_ATOMS: atom_id res chain seq x y z
N MET A 1 -30.42 2.89 0.41
CA MET A 1 -29.54 2.08 -0.45
C MET A 1 -28.21 1.85 0.27
N PRO A 2 -27.56 0.66 0.20
CA PRO A 2 -26.11 0.61 0.41
C PRO A 2 -25.47 1.54 -0.63
N SER A 3 -24.47 2.36 -0.27
CA SER A 3 -23.89 3.25 -1.28
C SER A 3 -23.22 2.38 -2.36
N PRO A 4 -23.66 2.43 -3.63
CA PRO A 4 -23.09 1.62 -4.72
C PRO A 4 -21.56 1.75 -4.78
N LEU A 5 -21.09 2.93 -4.40
CA LEU A 5 -19.70 3.33 -4.24
C LEU A 5 -18.83 2.33 -3.46
N VAL A 6 -19.30 1.77 -2.33
CA VAL A 6 -18.47 0.89 -1.49
C VAL A 6 -18.22 -0.45 -2.17
N LEU A 7 -19.26 -1.04 -2.77
CA LEU A 7 -19.13 -2.28 -3.53
C LEU A 7 -18.18 -2.10 -4.72
N HIS A 8 -18.35 -1.01 -5.50
CA HIS A 8 -17.48 -0.72 -6.64
C HIS A 8 -16.02 -0.53 -6.21
N ARG A 9 -15.76 0.14 -5.09
CA ARG A 9 -14.40 0.30 -4.53
C ARG A 9 -13.77 -1.04 -4.17
N LEU A 10 -14.51 -1.92 -3.48
CA LEU A 10 -13.98 -3.25 -3.12
C LEU A 10 -13.68 -4.12 -4.35
N LEU A 11 -14.56 -4.09 -5.34
CA LEU A 11 -14.34 -4.77 -6.62
C LEU A 11 -13.10 -4.22 -7.34
N ALA A 12 -12.91 -2.90 -7.33
CA ALA A 12 -11.74 -2.25 -7.94
C ALA A 12 -10.43 -2.65 -7.23
N VAL A 13 -10.40 -2.65 -5.90
CA VAL A 13 -9.25 -3.10 -5.09
C VAL A 13 -8.90 -4.55 -5.43
N ARG A 14 -9.88 -5.45 -5.41
CA ARG A 14 -9.69 -6.86 -5.76
C ARG A 14 -9.15 -7.02 -7.19
N SER A 15 -9.74 -6.32 -8.15
CA SER A 15 -9.34 -6.40 -9.56
C SER A 15 -7.92 -5.88 -9.77
N LEU A 16 -7.55 -4.78 -9.11
CA LEU A 16 -6.20 -4.23 -9.14
C LEU A 16 -5.17 -5.24 -8.56
N ALA A 17 -5.46 -5.80 -7.39
CA ALA A 17 -4.57 -6.77 -6.74
C ALA A 17 -4.40 -8.06 -7.56
N LEU A 18 -5.45 -8.52 -8.24
CA LEU A 18 -5.38 -9.65 -9.18
C LEU A 18 -4.54 -9.31 -10.41
N ARG A 19 -4.79 -8.17 -11.07
CA ARG A 19 -4.00 -7.73 -12.24
C ARG A 19 -2.51 -7.55 -11.92
N ARG A 20 -2.19 -7.15 -10.70
CA ARG A 20 -0.80 -7.00 -10.23
C ARG A 20 -0.18 -8.30 -9.71
N GLY A 21 -0.90 -9.42 -9.74
CA GLY A 21 -0.41 -10.70 -9.24
C GLY A 21 -0.02 -10.64 -7.77
N VAL A 22 -0.72 -9.85 -6.96
CA VAL A 22 -0.43 -9.69 -5.52
C VAL A 22 -1.53 -10.23 -4.62
N TRP A 23 -2.69 -10.59 -5.20
CA TRP A 23 -3.83 -11.07 -4.43
C TRP A 23 -3.46 -12.24 -3.51
N PHE A 24 -2.66 -13.21 -3.98
CA PHE A 24 -2.22 -14.35 -3.17
C PHE A 24 -1.27 -13.96 -2.02
N ARG A 25 -0.60 -12.80 -2.10
CA ARG A 25 0.28 -12.25 -1.05
C ARG A 25 -0.48 -11.53 0.05
N VAL A 26 -1.74 -11.17 -0.17
CA VAL A 26 -2.63 -10.63 0.86
C VAL A 26 -2.95 -11.74 1.86
N ARG A 27 -2.95 -11.41 3.16
CA ARG A 27 -3.26 -12.32 4.26
C ARG A 27 -4.57 -13.07 3.98
N PRO A 28 -4.64 -14.39 4.22
CA PRO A 28 -5.84 -15.19 3.93
C PRO A 28 -7.12 -14.62 4.55
N ALA A 29 -7.06 -14.18 5.82
CA ALA A 29 -8.19 -13.57 6.51
C ALA A 29 -8.65 -12.25 5.87
N ALA A 30 -7.73 -11.40 5.40
CA ALA A 30 -8.06 -10.15 4.72
C ALA A 30 -8.74 -10.41 3.36
N ARG A 31 -8.26 -11.40 2.59
CA ARG A 31 -8.92 -11.84 1.35
C ARG A 31 -10.34 -12.33 1.61
N ALA A 32 -10.48 -13.25 2.56
CA ALA A 32 -11.78 -13.83 2.92
C ALA A 32 -12.77 -12.75 3.36
N LEU A 33 -12.30 -11.77 4.16
CA LEU A 33 -13.12 -10.64 4.59
C LEU A 33 -13.60 -9.79 3.40
N ILE A 34 -12.71 -9.42 2.48
CA ILE A 34 -13.07 -8.63 1.30
C ILE A 34 -14.09 -9.40 0.45
N ASP A 35 -13.85 -10.69 0.19
CA ASP A 35 -14.73 -11.51 -0.63
C ASP A 35 -16.11 -11.72 0.02
N ALA A 36 -16.15 -11.98 1.32
CA ALA A 36 -17.40 -12.11 2.08
C ALA A 36 -18.21 -10.81 2.06
N VAL A 37 -17.55 -9.66 2.24
CA VAL A 37 -18.23 -8.36 2.20
C VAL A 37 -18.75 -8.03 0.79
N ILE A 38 -17.99 -8.36 -0.27
CA ILE A 38 -18.48 -8.22 -1.66
C ILE A 38 -19.76 -9.02 -1.86
N ILE A 39 -19.79 -10.28 -1.42
CA ILE A 39 -20.98 -11.14 -1.52
C ILE A 39 -22.15 -10.55 -0.73
N HIS A 40 -21.92 -10.10 0.51
CA HIS A 40 -22.94 -9.49 1.36
C HIS A 40 -23.55 -8.24 0.72
N LEU A 41 -22.72 -7.33 0.20
CA LEU A 41 -23.17 -6.10 -0.44
C LEU A 41 -23.90 -6.36 -1.77
N ARG A 42 -23.45 -7.36 -2.57
CA ARG A 42 -24.16 -7.78 -3.79
C ARG A 42 -25.58 -8.27 -3.52
N ARG A 43 -25.82 -8.88 -2.36
CA ARG A 43 -27.15 -9.31 -1.90
C ARG A 43 -28.00 -8.17 -1.33
N GLY A 44 -27.56 -6.92 -1.43
CA GLY A 44 -28.25 -5.75 -0.87
C GLY A 44 -27.98 -5.52 0.63
N GLY A 45 -27.09 -6.32 1.23
CA GLY A 45 -26.67 -6.19 2.62
C GLY A 45 -26.02 -4.83 2.91
N ARG A 46 -26.04 -4.43 4.19
CA ARG A 46 -25.36 -3.24 4.69
C ARG A 46 -24.40 -3.62 5.79
N VAL A 47 -23.23 -2.99 5.79
CA VAL A 47 -22.24 -3.13 6.87
C VAL A 47 -22.41 -1.94 7.81
N LYS A 48 -22.87 -2.19 9.03
CA LYS A 48 -23.04 -1.15 10.06
C LYS A 48 -22.06 -1.28 11.23
N SER A 49 -21.51 -2.47 11.45
CA SER A 49 -20.59 -2.72 12.56
C SER A 49 -19.29 -1.91 12.39
N PRO A 50 -18.94 -1.02 13.34
CA PRO A 50 -17.71 -0.24 13.27
C PRO A 50 -16.45 -1.12 13.24
N ALA A 51 -16.41 -2.16 14.08
CA ALA A 51 -15.29 -3.10 14.12
C ALA A 51 -15.08 -3.81 12.78
N LEU A 52 -16.17 -4.16 12.08
CA LEU A 52 -16.12 -4.77 10.75
C LEU A 52 -15.61 -3.77 9.70
N ILE A 53 -16.03 -2.52 9.78
CA ILE A 53 -15.55 -1.45 8.89
C ILE A 53 -14.04 -1.25 9.07
N ASP A 54 -13.54 -1.22 10.30
CA ASP A 54 -12.11 -1.01 10.55
C ASP A 54 -11.25 -2.22 10.20
N ALA A 55 -11.78 -3.45 10.35
CA ALA A 55 -11.13 -4.64 9.82
C ALA A 55 -11.07 -4.60 8.28
N LEU A 56 -12.14 -4.16 7.63
CA LEU A 56 -12.21 -4.05 6.17
C LEU A 56 -11.25 -2.97 5.64
N LYS A 57 -11.14 -1.82 6.30
CA LYS A 57 -10.17 -0.77 5.95
C LYS A 57 -8.74 -1.33 5.98
N ARG A 58 -8.36 -2.00 7.06
CA ARG A 58 -7.04 -2.64 7.19
C ARG A 58 -6.77 -3.67 6.09
N ALA A 59 -7.77 -4.48 5.75
CA ALA A 59 -7.68 -5.45 4.66
C ALA A 59 -7.47 -4.78 3.29
N VAL A 60 -8.22 -3.69 3.03
CA VAL A 60 -8.09 -2.90 1.78
C VAL A 60 -6.72 -2.22 1.71
N GLU A 61 -6.25 -1.61 2.80
CA GLU A 61 -4.94 -0.96 2.89
C GLU A 61 -3.81 -1.96 2.61
N GLU A 62 -3.90 -3.17 3.15
CA GLU A 62 -2.93 -4.23 2.87
C GLU A 62 -2.90 -4.60 1.38
N ALA A 63 -4.07 -4.83 0.78
CA ALA A 63 -4.18 -5.17 -0.64
C ALA A 63 -3.67 -4.04 -1.54
N LEU A 64 -4.02 -2.79 -1.23
CA LEU A 64 -3.55 -1.62 -1.97
C LEU A 64 -2.06 -1.39 -1.79
N SER A 65 -1.53 -1.57 -0.58
CA SER A 65 -0.09 -1.50 -0.33
C SER A 65 0.61 -2.53 -1.20
N LEU A 66 0.20 -3.80 -1.19
CA LEU A 66 0.83 -4.81 -2.03
C LEU A 66 0.69 -4.52 -3.54
N ALA A 67 -0.43 -3.92 -3.96
CA ALA A 67 -0.70 -3.62 -5.36
C ALA A 67 -0.11 -2.29 -5.85
N ALA A 68 0.33 -1.41 -4.94
CA ALA A 68 0.84 -0.10 -5.29
C ALA A 68 2.09 -0.23 -6.18
N PRO A 69 2.19 0.55 -7.28
CA PRO A 69 3.37 0.56 -8.12
C PRO A 69 4.62 0.83 -7.28
N LEU A 70 5.70 0.06 -7.52
CA LEU A 70 6.96 0.21 -6.80
C LEU A 70 7.45 1.66 -6.82
N ARG A 71 7.30 2.35 -7.96
CA ARG A 71 7.68 3.76 -8.13
C ARG A 71 6.95 4.69 -7.16
N VAL A 72 5.65 4.48 -6.92
CA VAL A 72 4.86 5.29 -5.97
C VAL A 72 5.32 5.04 -4.54
N LYS A 73 5.56 3.77 -4.17
CA LYS A 73 6.12 3.42 -2.86
C LYS A 73 7.51 4.03 -2.65
N ALA A 74 8.38 3.87 -3.65
CA ALA A 74 9.73 4.38 -3.61
C ALA A 74 9.73 5.91 -3.48
N LYS A 75 8.94 6.62 -4.29
CA LYS A 75 8.78 8.07 -4.19
C LYS A 75 8.42 8.51 -2.76
N ALA A 76 7.35 7.95 -2.20
CA ALA A 76 6.89 8.31 -0.86
C ALA A 76 7.94 8.00 0.22
N LEU A 77 8.59 6.84 0.12
CA LEU A 77 9.62 6.42 1.06
C LEU A 77 10.87 7.30 0.96
N GLY A 78 11.30 7.63 -0.25
CA GLY A 78 12.45 8.51 -0.47
C GLY A 78 12.25 9.91 0.08
N TYR A 79 11.07 10.52 -0.14
CA TYR A 79 10.76 11.80 0.49
C TYR A 79 10.78 11.73 2.01
N ALA A 80 10.22 10.67 2.60
CA ALA A 80 10.23 10.50 4.05
C ALA A 80 11.66 10.33 4.61
N ILE A 81 12.53 9.61 3.89
CA ILE A 81 13.93 9.44 4.27
C ILE A 81 14.69 10.77 4.11
N ALA A 82 14.51 11.47 2.99
CA ALA A 82 15.14 12.76 2.72
C ALA A 82 14.76 13.80 3.79
N ALA A 83 13.48 13.88 4.14
CA ALA A 83 13.00 14.75 5.22
C ALA A 83 13.66 14.41 6.56
N LYS A 84 13.85 13.12 6.88
CA LYS A 84 14.54 12.68 8.10
C LYS A 84 16.03 13.02 8.10
N LEU A 85 16.67 13.02 6.93
CA LEU A 85 18.06 13.42 6.74
C LEU A 85 18.25 14.94 6.64
N GLY A 86 17.16 15.71 6.53
CA GLY A 86 17.22 17.16 6.33
C GLY A 86 17.71 17.58 4.93
N ILE A 87 17.60 16.71 3.93
CA ILE A 87 18.03 16.98 2.54
C ILE A 87 16.83 17.25 1.64
N THR A 88 16.98 18.23 0.75
CA THR A 88 15.99 18.51 -0.30
C THR A 88 16.28 17.64 -1.52
N VAL A 89 15.27 16.93 -2.01
CA VAL A 89 15.38 16.05 -3.18
C VAL A 89 14.26 16.35 -4.16
N ASP A 90 14.57 16.27 -5.46
CA ASP A 90 13.55 16.23 -6.51
C ASP A 90 12.85 14.87 -6.56
N GLU A 91 11.85 14.74 -7.44
CA GLU A 91 11.07 13.51 -7.56
C GLU A 91 11.93 12.30 -7.98
N GLU A 92 12.88 12.49 -8.90
CA GLU A 92 13.70 11.39 -9.40
C GLU A 92 14.68 10.89 -8.34
N ARG A 93 15.35 11.80 -7.61
CA ARG A 93 16.21 11.47 -6.47
C ARG A 93 15.41 10.83 -5.33
N ALA A 94 14.19 11.28 -5.06
CA ALA A 94 13.32 10.63 -4.08
C ALA A 94 12.98 9.19 -4.49
N ILE A 95 12.63 8.96 -5.76
CA ILE A 95 12.37 7.60 -6.26
C ILE A 95 13.63 6.72 -6.16
N ALA A 96 14.78 7.23 -6.57
CA ALA A 96 16.05 6.50 -6.50
C ALA A 96 16.40 6.10 -5.05
N LEU A 97 16.33 7.06 -4.13
CA LEU A 97 16.55 6.85 -2.69
C LEU A 97 15.59 5.80 -2.12
N GLY A 98 14.31 5.87 -2.49
CA GLY A 98 13.31 4.89 -2.06
C GLY A 98 13.56 3.49 -2.62
N ILE A 99 13.91 3.36 -3.90
CA ILE A 99 14.27 2.08 -4.52
C ILE A 99 15.49 1.49 -3.83
N GLN A 100 16.54 2.30 -3.63
CA GLN A 100 17.76 1.87 -2.97
C GLN A 100 17.47 1.38 -1.55
N TRP A 101 16.67 2.11 -0.77
CA TRP A 101 16.28 1.68 0.56
C TRP A 101 15.50 0.37 0.59
N ILE A 102 14.55 0.19 -0.34
CA ILE A 102 13.76 -1.05 -0.47
C ILE A 102 14.68 -2.25 -0.75
N ASN A 103 15.68 -2.05 -1.62
CA ASN A 103 16.62 -3.10 -2.01
C ASN A 103 17.78 -3.28 -1.02
N THR A 104 17.98 -2.35 -0.07
CA THR A 104 19.09 -2.42 0.89
C THR A 104 18.69 -3.20 2.15
N PRO A 105 19.39 -4.32 2.47
CA PRO A 105 19.18 -5.06 3.71
C PRO A 105 19.39 -4.18 4.94
N LYS A 106 18.62 -4.44 6.02
CA LYS A 106 18.60 -3.59 7.23
C LYS A 106 20.00 -3.24 7.78
N ARG A 107 20.92 -4.21 7.78
CA ARG A 107 22.29 -4.04 8.30
C ARG A 107 23.15 -3.02 7.56
N TYR A 108 22.86 -2.76 6.28
CA TYR A 108 23.63 -1.84 5.42
C TYR A 108 22.96 -0.48 5.21
N ARG A 109 21.80 -0.24 5.83
CA ARG A 109 21.04 0.99 5.60
C ARG A 109 21.75 2.23 6.14
N GLY A 110 22.56 2.10 7.20
CA GLY A 110 23.37 3.21 7.71
C GLY A 110 24.41 3.68 6.69
N GLU A 111 25.20 2.75 6.15
CA GLU A 111 26.17 2.99 5.07
C GLU A 111 25.50 3.60 3.83
N MET A 112 24.35 3.05 3.44
CA MET A 112 23.56 3.58 2.34
C MET A 112 23.11 5.02 2.58
N LEU A 113 22.67 5.39 3.79
CA LEU A 113 22.26 6.78 4.06
C LEU A 113 23.46 7.74 4.03
N LEU A 114 24.64 7.29 4.47
CA LEU A 114 25.86 8.10 4.43
C LEU A 114 26.22 8.53 3.00
N THR A 115 25.96 7.68 2.00
CA THR A 115 26.22 8.06 0.59
C THR A 115 25.34 9.20 0.12
N TRP A 116 24.14 9.38 0.69
CA TRP A 116 23.21 10.45 0.32
C TRP A 116 23.44 11.75 1.08
N THR A 117 24.03 11.70 2.27
CA THR A 117 24.39 12.91 3.03
C THR A 117 25.68 13.56 2.55
N VAL A 118 26.57 12.81 1.91
CA VAL A 118 27.87 13.28 1.41
C VAL A 118 27.85 13.49 -0.12
N ALA A 119 26.78 13.06 -0.80
CA ALA A 119 26.59 13.31 -2.23
C ALA A 119 26.34 14.82 -2.48
N PRO A 120 27.00 15.42 -3.48
CA PRO A 120 26.82 16.83 -3.84
C PRO A 120 25.44 17.16 -4.44
#